data_AF-A0A6C0HV11-F1
#
_entry.id   AF-A0A6C0HV11-F1
#
_cell.length_a   1.000
_cell.length_b   1.000
_cell.length_c   1.000
_cell.angle_alpha   90.00
_cell.angle_beta   90.00
_cell.angle_gamma   90.00
#
_symmetry.space_group_name_H-M   'P 1'
#
loop_
_entity.id
_entity.type
_entity.pdbx_description
1 polymer ?
#
loop_
_entity_poly.entity_id
_entity_poly.type
_entity_poly.pdbx_seq_one_letter_code
_entity_poly.pdbx_strand_id
1 'polypeptide(L)'
;MVDKLINLQRINCPSDKLLSEKDLRRIINRTGGIINTSNECILWNGYITLNKIYYINFYFNGKKCALHRLLYINFKGKLNDNDYLEFICFNKSNKGKCCNINHIIKKRHNNNISYPNGNIVYFD
;
A
#
# COMPACT_ATOMS: atom_id res chain seq x y z
N MET A 1 -21.08 -0.27 2.77
CA MET A 1 -19.69 0.26 2.64
C MET A 1 -18.73 -0.81 2.13
N VAL A 2 -18.73 -2.02 2.69
CA VAL A 2 -17.88 -3.14 2.24
C VAL A 2 -18.18 -3.54 0.79
N ASP A 3 -19.45 -3.65 0.42
CA ASP A 3 -19.86 -4.03 -0.96
C ASP A 3 -19.32 -3.07 -2.01
N LYS A 4 -19.31 -1.77 -1.69
CA LYS A 4 -18.67 -0.75 -2.53
C LYS A 4 -17.18 -1.03 -2.71
N LEU A 5 -16.46 -1.43 -1.65
CA LEU A 5 -15.05 -1.76 -1.75
C LEU A 5 -14.82 -3.05 -2.53
N ILE A 6 -15.68 -4.07 -2.38
CA ILE A 6 -15.60 -5.31 -3.18
C ILE A 6 -15.60 -4.96 -4.67
N ASN A 7 -16.52 -4.11 -5.10
CA ASN A 7 -16.67 -3.69 -6.49
C ASN A 7 -15.57 -2.72 -6.97
N LEU A 8 -14.88 -2.05 -6.05
CA LEU A 8 -13.75 -1.16 -6.37
C LEU A 8 -12.41 -1.90 -6.46
N GLN A 9 -12.35 -3.18 -6.08
CA GLN A 9 -11.16 -3.98 -6.32
C GLN A 9 -10.91 -4.10 -7.82
N ARG A 10 -9.65 -4.02 -8.21
CA ARG A 10 -9.22 -4.07 -9.60
C ARG A 10 -9.61 -5.41 -10.21
N ILE A 11 -10.21 -5.39 -11.40
CA ILE A 11 -10.60 -6.59 -12.15
C ILE A 11 -9.42 -7.56 -12.39
N ASN A 12 -8.21 -7.01 -12.51
CA ASN A 12 -6.97 -7.76 -12.73
C ASN A 12 -6.14 -7.93 -11.44
N CYS A 13 -6.78 -7.93 -10.26
CA CYS A 13 -6.13 -8.28 -9.01
C CYS A 13 -5.85 -9.80 -8.99
N PRO A 14 -4.62 -10.24 -8.66
CA PRO A 14 -4.33 -11.65 -8.50
C PRO A 14 -5.24 -12.31 -7.46
N SER A 15 -5.78 -13.50 -7.77
CA SER A 15 -6.73 -14.21 -6.90
C SER A 15 -6.16 -14.51 -5.51
N ASP A 16 -4.86 -14.79 -5.41
CA ASP A 16 -4.15 -15.04 -4.16
C ASP A 16 -3.89 -13.77 -3.31
N LYS A 17 -4.20 -12.59 -3.87
CA LYS A 17 -4.08 -11.27 -3.24
C LYS A 17 -5.42 -10.56 -3.06
N LEU A 18 -6.50 -11.10 -3.63
CA LEU A 18 -7.83 -10.51 -3.58
C LEU A 18 -8.36 -10.48 -2.13
N LEU A 19 -8.83 -9.32 -1.68
CA LEU A 19 -9.39 -9.21 -0.33
C LEU A 19 -10.82 -9.75 -0.32
N SER A 20 -11.08 -10.69 0.59
CA SER A 20 -12.43 -11.17 0.85
C SER A 20 -13.27 -10.11 1.55
N GLU A 21 -14.58 -10.28 1.59
CA GLU A 21 -15.48 -9.45 2.39
C GLU A 21 -15.02 -9.38 3.87
N LYS A 22 -14.60 -10.52 4.43
CA LYS A 22 -14.11 -10.61 5.80
C LYS A 22 -12.84 -9.77 6.02
N ASP A 23 -11.93 -9.77 5.05
CA ASP A 23 -10.71 -8.97 5.14
C ASP A 23 -11.01 -7.47 5.03
N LEU A 24 -11.90 -7.08 4.11
CA LEU A 24 -12.35 -5.70 3.96
C LEU A 24 -13.07 -5.20 5.22
N ARG A 25 -13.92 -6.02 5.85
CA ARG A 25 -14.55 -5.71 7.15
C ARG A 25 -13.51 -5.48 8.23
N ARG A 26 -12.50 -6.35 8.35
CA ARG A 26 -11.40 -6.20 9.32
C ARG A 26 -10.63 -4.90 9.11
N ILE A 27 -10.39 -4.51 7.86
CA ILE A 27 -9.71 -3.26 7.51
C ILE A 27 -10.59 -2.06 7.88
N ILE A 28 -11.83 -2.01 7.39
CA ILE A 28 -12.77 -0.90 7.65
C ILE A 28 -13.02 -0.72 9.15
N ASN A 29 -13.18 -1.80 9.92
CA ASN A 29 -13.41 -1.70 11.36
C ASN A 29 -12.22 -1.05 12.11
N ARG A 30 -11.03 -1.01 11.51
CA ARG A 30 -9.83 -0.39 12.09
C ARG A 30 -9.54 1.00 11.54
N THR A 31 -10.17 1.40 10.44
CA THR A 31 -9.81 2.64 9.73
C THR A 31 -10.99 3.56 9.44
N GLY A 32 -12.22 3.06 9.50
CA GLY A 32 -13.42 3.75 9.00
C GLY A 32 -13.48 3.85 7.47
N GLY A 33 -12.47 3.37 6.74
CA GLY A 33 -12.39 3.43 5.27
C GLY A 33 -10.97 3.33 4.72
N ILE A 34 -10.81 3.44 3.40
CA ILE A 34 -9.49 3.44 2.73
C ILE A 34 -9.38 4.45 1.59
N ILE A 35 -10.46 5.19 1.30
CA ILE A 35 -10.55 6.22 0.26
C ILE A 35 -11.34 7.39 0.86
N ASN A 36 -10.87 8.62 0.68
CA ASN A 36 -11.63 9.85 0.95
C ASN A 36 -11.36 10.90 -0.14
N THR A 37 -12.25 11.88 -0.25
CA THR A 37 -12.15 13.01 -1.20
C THR A 37 -11.36 14.19 -0.64
N SER A 38 -11.20 14.28 0.68
CA SER A 38 -10.50 15.37 1.39
C SER A 38 -8.98 15.30 1.33
N ASN A 39 -8.40 14.26 0.71
CA ASN A 39 -6.96 13.98 0.70
C ASN A 39 -6.35 13.84 2.12
N GLU A 40 -7.17 13.55 3.13
CA GLU A 40 -6.73 13.37 4.51
C GLU A 40 -6.18 11.96 4.74
N CYS A 41 -5.32 11.80 5.76
CA CYS A 41 -4.87 10.49 6.16
C CYS A 41 -6.03 9.68 6.74
N ILE A 42 -6.11 8.41 6.38
CA ILE A 42 -7.01 7.46 7.03
C ILE A 42 -6.14 6.56 7.89
N LEU A 43 -6.22 6.66 9.21
CA LEU A 43 -5.25 6.01 10.10
C LEU A 43 -5.72 4.64 10.57
N TRP A 44 -4.77 3.72 10.66
CA TRP A 44 -4.99 2.42 11.29
C TRP A 44 -5.07 2.55 12.81
N ASN A 45 -6.22 2.20 13.37
CA ASN A 45 -6.49 2.15 14.80
C ASN A 45 -6.39 0.71 15.37
N GLY A 46 -5.38 -0.03 14.90
CA GLY A 46 -5.06 -1.35 15.41
C GLY A 46 -3.59 -1.43 15.85
N TYR A 47 -3.20 -2.60 16.33
CA TYR A 47 -1.82 -2.83 16.72
C TYR A 47 -0.85 -2.63 15.54
N ILE A 48 0.25 -1.93 15.81
CA ILE A 48 1.36 -1.71 14.87
C ILE A 48 2.62 -2.19 15.57
N THR A 49 3.34 -3.11 14.94
CA THR A 49 4.64 -3.53 15.45
C THR A 49 5.63 -2.38 15.31
N LEU A 50 6.27 -2.00 16.41
CA LEU A 50 7.31 -0.98 16.44
C LEU A 50 8.61 -1.58 15.90
N ASN A 51 8.82 -1.46 14.59
CA ASN A 51 10.10 -1.76 13.92
C ASN A 51 10.69 -0.46 13.33
N LYS A 52 11.88 -0.52 12.70
CA LYS A 52 12.53 0.63 12.02
C LYS A 52 11.60 1.37 11.04
N ILE A 53 10.58 0.71 10.50
CA ILE A 53 9.52 1.31 9.68
C ILE A 53 8.15 0.89 10.24
N TYR A 54 7.27 1.87 10.46
CA TYR A 54 5.93 1.71 11.08
C TYR A 54 4.88 1.09 10.15
N TYR A 55 5.20 0.02 9.43
CA TYR A 55 4.21 -0.64 8.57
C TYR A 55 3.24 -1.51 9.36
N ILE A 56 1.98 -1.46 8.94
CA ILE A 56 0.93 -2.33 9.48
C ILE A 56 1.14 -3.76 8.96
N ASN A 57 1.39 -4.68 9.89
CA ASN A 57 1.38 -6.11 9.62
C ASN A 57 -0.06 -6.63 9.66
N PHE A 58 -0.56 -7.08 8.51
CA PHE A 58 -1.90 -7.65 8.37
C PHE A 58 -1.81 -9.15 8.12
N TYR A 59 -2.60 -9.94 8.85
CA TYR A 59 -2.68 -11.38 8.64
C TYR A 59 -3.69 -11.70 7.54
N PHE A 60 -3.21 -12.29 6.45
CA PHE A 60 -3.96 -12.58 5.23
C PHE A 60 -3.46 -13.90 4.64
N ASN A 61 -4.38 -14.79 4.25
CA ASN A 61 -4.07 -16.12 3.69
C ASN A 61 -2.99 -16.89 4.48
N GLY A 62 -3.15 -16.95 5.80
CA GLY A 62 -2.26 -17.71 6.67
C GLY A 62 -0.89 -17.08 6.96
N LYS A 63 -0.62 -15.84 6.49
CA LYS A 63 0.67 -15.18 6.70
C LYS A 63 0.54 -13.69 7.02
N LYS A 64 1.57 -13.15 7.70
CA LYS A 64 1.71 -11.70 7.90
C LYS A 64 2.22 -11.05 6.60
N CYS A 65 1.60 -9.95 6.21
CA CYS A 65 1.99 -9.16 5.06
C CYS A 65 1.83 -7.66 5.37
N ALA A 66 2.50 -6.81 4.61
CA ALA A 66 2.37 -5.37 4.80
C ALA A 66 1.04 -4.88 4.17
N LEU A 67 0.16 -4.29 4.98
CA LEU A 67 -1.20 -3.93 4.56
C LEU A 67 -1.19 -2.99 3.35
N HIS A 68 -0.28 -2.03 3.32
CA HIS A 68 -0.18 -1.05 2.24
C HIS A 68 0.09 -1.69 0.86
N ARG A 69 0.78 -2.83 0.81
CA ARG A 69 0.99 -3.60 -0.43
C ARG A 69 -0.30 -4.25 -0.88
N LEU A 70 -1.05 -4.89 0.03
CA LEU A 70 -2.37 -5.47 -0.28
C LEU A 70 -3.34 -4.41 -0.78
N LEU A 71 -3.41 -3.25 -0.11
CA LEU A 71 -4.26 -2.14 -0.53
C LEU A 71 -3.87 -1.63 -1.93
N TYR A 72 -2.58 -1.47 -2.20
CA TYR A 72 -2.11 -1.03 -3.51
C TYR A 72 -2.48 -2.04 -4.61
N ILE A 73 -2.23 -3.34 -4.38
CA ILE A 73 -2.53 -4.40 -5.34
C ILE A 73 -4.03 -4.44 -5.66
N ASN A 74 -4.88 -4.36 -4.64
CA ASN A 74 -6.32 -4.47 -4.81
C ASN A 74 -6.95 -3.21 -5.42
N PHE A 75 -6.45 -2.00 -5.12
CA PHE A 75 -7.18 -0.77 -5.48
C PHE A 75 -6.43 0.19 -6.39
N LYS A 76 -5.11 0.04 -6.59
CA LYS A 76 -4.31 1.05 -7.30
C LYS A 76 -3.51 0.54 -8.49
N GLY A 77 -2.77 -0.56 -8.36
CA GLY A 77 -1.86 -0.97 -9.42
C GLY A 77 -1.21 -2.32 -9.21
N LYS A 78 -0.62 -2.86 -10.29
CA LYS A 78 0.19 -4.08 -10.21
C LYS A 78 1.45 -3.80 -9.40
N LEU A 79 1.90 -4.78 -8.62
CA LEU A 79 3.08 -4.69 -7.78
C LEU A 79 3.86 -6.00 -7.86
N ASN A 80 5.12 -5.90 -8.29
CA ASN A 80 6.09 -6.97 -8.27
C ASN A 80 6.79 -7.00 -6.89
N ASP A 81 7.51 -8.07 -6.60
CA ASP A 81 8.17 -8.24 -5.30
C ASP A 81 9.23 -7.16 -5.03
N ASN A 82 9.97 -6.75 -6.07
CA ASN A 82 11.01 -5.72 -5.98
C ASN A 82 10.47 -4.29 -6.06
N ASP A 83 9.16 -4.10 -6.26
CA ASP A 83 8.59 -2.76 -6.32
C ASP A 83 8.48 -2.14 -4.93
N TYR A 84 8.97 -0.91 -4.80
CA TYR A 84 8.87 -0.12 -3.58
C TYR A 84 7.63 0.77 -3.59
N LEU A 85 6.99 0.89 -2.43
CA LEU A 85 5.89 1.81 -2.20
C LEU A 85 6.34 2.93 -1.26
N GLU A 86 5.91 4.15 -1.54
CA GLU A 86 6.15 5.33 -0.72
C GLU A 86 4.83 5.94 -0.25
N PHE A 87 4.85 6.49 0.97
CA PHE A 87 3.76 7.29 1.50
C PHE A 87 4.00 8.78 1.25
N ILE A 88 3.06 9.43 0.57
CA ILE A 88 3.07 10.87 0.30
C ILE A 88 2.21 11.67 1.30
N CYS A 89 1.94 11.12 2.47
CA CYS A 89 1.22 11.81 3.54
C CYS A 89 1.93 13.14 3.90
N PHE A 90 1.15 14.21 4.03
CA PHE A 90 1.66 15.51 4.47
C PHE A 90 2.31 15.41 5.86
N ASN A 91 1.62 14.78 6.81
CA ASN A 91 2.20 14.49 8.12
C ASN A 91 3.10 13.25 8.05
N LYS A 92 4.41 13.45 8.22
CA LYS A 92 5.42 12.38 8.16
C LYS A 92 5.22 11.28 9.21
N SER A 93 4.65 11.59 10.38
CA SER A 93 4.43 10.60 11.44
C SER A 93 3.31 9.59 11.12
N ASN A 94 2.49 9.90 10.11
CA ASN A 94 1.43 9.03 9.60
C ASN A 94 1.93 8.03 8.54
N LYS A 95 3.13 8.24 7.99
CA LYS A 95 3.69 7.33 6.97
C LYS A 95 3.83 5.92 7.55
N GLY A 96 3.35 4.93 6.79
CA GLY A 96 3.28 3.53 7.22
C GLY A 96 2.01 3.14 8.00
N LYS A 97 1.33 4.12 8.61
CA LYS A 97 0.07 3.94 9.36
C LYS A 97 -1.17 4.38 8.58
N CYS A 98 -0.98 5.22 7.56
CA CYS A 98 -2.04 5.66 6.67
C CYS A 98 -2.52 4.50 5.78
N CYS A 99 -3.83 4.37 5.63
CA CYS A 99 -4.53 3.41 4.78
C CYS A 99 -5.26 4.10 3.62
N ASN A 100 -5.12 5.43 3.46
CA ASN A 100 -5.65 6.12 2.29
C ASN A 100 -4.87 5.68 1.05
N ILE A 101 -5.52 4.96 0.13
CA ILE A 101 -4.86 4.42 -1.07
C ILE A 101 -4.30 5.53 -1.97
N ASN A 102 -4.86 6.74 -1.91
CA ASN A 102 -4.38 7.88 -2.68
C ASN A 102 -2.99 8.33 -2.20
N HIS A 103 -2.64 8.07 -0.93
CA HIS A 103 -1.34 8.41 -0.34
C HIS A 103 -0.25 7.36 -0.55
N ILE A 104 -0.56 6.21 -1.15
CA ILE A 104 0.41 5.14 -1.40
C ILE A 104 0.80 5.18 -2.88
N ILE A 105 2.06 5.51 -3.19
CA ILE A 105 2.55 5.55 -4.58
C ILE A 105 3.61 4.47 -4.80
N LYS A 106 3.67 3.92 -6.01
CA LYS A 106 4.78 3.06 -6.42
C LYS A 106 5.95 3.94 -6.83
N LYS A 107 7.09 3.74 -6.20
CA LYS A 107 8.33 4.43 -6.57
C LYS A 107 8.78 3.87 -7.91
N ARG A 108 8.97 4.75 -8.91
CA ARG A 108 9.63 4.35 -10.14
C ARG A 108 11.11 4.20 -9.82
N HIS A 109 11.70 3.06 -10.17
CA HIS A 109 13.15 2.99 -10.28
C HIS A 109 13.53 3.97 -11.39
N ASN A 110 14.19 5.08 -11.04
CA ASN A 110 14.96 5.85 -12.01
C ASN A 110 16.22 5.02 -12.33
N ASN A 111 16.06 3.90 -13.03
CA ASN A 111 17.19 3.28 -13.69
C ASN A 111 17.34 4.04 -15.00
N ASN A 112 18.13 5.11 -14.94
CA ASN A 112 19.12 5.55 -15.93
C ASN A 112 19.58 6.97 -15.57
N ILE A 113 20.76 7.11 -14.98
CA ILE A 113 21.57 8.30 -15.22
C ILE A 113 22.49 7.94 -16.39
N SER A 114 22.06 8.24 -17.60
CA SER A 114 22.95 8.31 -18.76
C SER A 114 23.53 9.72 -18.79
N TYR A 115 24.78 9.88 -18.35
CA TYR A 115 25.53 11.07 -18.71
C TYR A 115 25.86 11.01 -20.20
N PRO A 116 25.89 12.14 -20.92
CA PRO A 116 26.12 12.19 -22.37
C PRO A 116 27.49 11.62 -22.83
N ASN A 117 28.34 11.19 -21.89
CA ASN A 117 29.66 10.62 -22.17
C ASN A 117 29.78 9.11 -21.89
N GLY A 118 28.67 8.37 -21.79
CA GLY A 118 28.69 6.91 -21.95
C GLY A 118 29.21 6.07 -20.77
N ASN A 119 29.48 6.64 -19.61
CA ASN A 119 29.87 5.85 -18.43
C ASN A 119 28.63 5.39 -17.64
N ILE A 120 28.41 4.06 -17.58
CA ILE A 120 27.46 3.41 -16.68
C ILE A 120 28.20 3.03 -15.41
N VAL A 121 27.73 3.51 -14.25
CA VAL A 121 28.23 3.05 -12.94
C VAL A 121 27.25 2.01 -12.40
N TYR A 122 27.74 0.80 -12.16
CA TYR A 122 27.03 -0.21 -11.39
C TYR A 122 27.26 0.10 -9.90
N PHE A 123 26.17 0.12 -9.13
CA PHE A 123 26.26 0.10 -7.68
C PHE A 123 25.72 -1.24 -7.19
N ASP A 124 26.53 -1.94 -6.40
CA ASP A 124 26.16 -3.19 -5.71
C ASP A 124 25.04 -2.95 -4.68
#